data_AF-A0A1U9NTB9-F1
#
_entry.id   AF-A0A1U9NTB9-F1
#
_cell.length_a   1.000
_cell.length_b   1.000
_cell.length_c   1.000
_cell.angle_alpha   90.00
_cell.angle_beta   90.00
_cell.angle_gamma   90.00
#
_symmetry.space_group_name_H-M   'P 1'
#
loop_
_entity.id
_entity.type
_entity.pdbx_description
1 polymer ?
#
loop_
_entity_poly.entity_id
_entity_poly.type
_entity_poly.pdbx_seq_one_letter_code
_entity_poly.pdbx_strand_id
1 'polypeptide(L)'
;MNTSSTAPILSAPLATEAPLTVYDSGADSAPGVILIHSCTTLGTTLVVHLAGEIDHFSAAPLRAFLASAADNGHTGLVLDCSRVTFCDSGFLAALDWWPRQGRRLRLTRRSRAVERLLRTAAAAALPAPAPGPPARCRPTPPRLGPTG
;
A
#
# COMPACT_ATOMS: atom_id res chain seq x y z
N MET A 1 -62.02 -24.19 8.88
CA MET A 1 -61.01 -24.04 7.82
C MET A 1 -59.91 -25.04 8.12
N ASN A 2 -59.83 -26.10 7.31
CA ASN A 2 -58.84 -27.17 7.45
C ASN A 2 -57.51 -26.71 6.85
N THR A 3 -56.38 -27.10 7.44
CA THR A 3 -55.36 -27.95 6.80
C THR A 3 -54.22 -28.26 7.77
N SER A 4 -53.95 -29.55 7.89
CA SER A 4 -52.80 -30.15 8.55
C SER A 4 -51.51 -29.88 7.77
N SER A 5 -50.37 -29.86 8.46
CA SER A 5 -49.17 -30.54 7.91
C SER A 5 -48.26 -31.03 9.03
N THR A 6 -48.19 -32.36 9.08
CA THR A 6 -47.34 -33.22 9.91
C THR A 6 -45.90 -33.22 9.41
N ALA A 7 -44.92 -33.14 10.32
CA ALA A 7 -43.86 -34.14 10.46
C ALA A 7 -43.10 -33.99 11.80
N PRO A 8 -42.66 -35.07 12.46
CA PRO A 8 -42.06 -35.06 13.79
C PRO A 8 -40.55 -35.38 13.78
N ILE A 9 -40.03 -35.55 15.00
CA ILE A 9 -38.94 -36.47 15.42
C ILE A 9 -37.66 -35.78 15.90
N LEU A 10 -37.62 -35.64 17.23
CA LEU A 10 -36.44 -35.66 18.10
C LEU A 10 -35.56 -36.89 17.82
N SER A 11 -34.25 -36.71 17.64
CA SER A 11 -33.16 -37.32 18.44
C SER A 11 -31.84 -37.41 17.64
N ALA A 12 -30.78 -36.92 18.29
CA ALA A 12 -29.36 -36.81 17.91
C ALA A 12 -28.68 -38.17 17.55
N PRO A 13 -27.36 -38.31 17.25
CA PRO A 13 -26.24 -37.36 17.43
C PRO A 13 -25.11 -37.38 16.36
N LEU A 14 -24.12 -36.51 16.55
CA LEU A 14 -22.69 -36.69 16.24
C LEU A 14 -22.28 -37.32 14.89
N ALA A 15 -21.89 -36.46 13.94
CA ALA A 15 -20.92 -36.66 12.85
C ALA A 15 -21.38 -35.75 11.70
N THR A 16 -20.70 -34.68 11.38
CA THR A 16 -19.33 -34.67 10.88
C THR A 16 -18.92 -33.21 10.99
N GLU A 17 -17.92 -32.90 11.82
CA GLU A 17 -17.16 -31.67 11.61
C GLU A 17 -16.68 -31.72 10.17
N ALA A 18 -17.35 -30.97 9.30
CA ALA A 18 -16.77 -30.61 8.02
C ALA A 18 -15.37 -30.09 8.37
N PRO A 19 -14.29 -30.61 7.76
CA PRO A 19 -12.99 -30.06 8.02
C PRO A 19 -13.13 -28.58 7.70
N LEU A 20 -12.93 -27.74 8.72
CA LEU A 20 -12.66 -26.34 8.53
C LEU A 20 -11.69 -26.33 7.37
N THR A 21 -12.10 -25.79 6.23
CA THR A 21 -11.23 -25.61 5.10
C THR A 21 -10.10 -24.78 5.66
N VAL A 22 -9.02 -25.48 6.00
CA VAL A 22 -7.73 -24.90 6.26
C VAL A 22 -7.47 -24.20 4.95
N TYR A 23 -7.75 -22.90 4.96
CA TYR A 23 -7.13 -22.00 4.02
C TYR A 23 -5.66 -22.16 4.36
N ASP A 24 -5.03 -23.13 3.69
CA ASP A 24 -3.61 -23.16 3.47
C ASP A 24 -3.32 -21.97 2.56
N SER A 25 -3.52 -20.77 3.12
CA SER A 25 -2.88 -19.57 2.66
C SER A 25 -1.41 -19.85 2.92
N GLY A 26 -0.75 -20.45 1.93
CA GLY A 26 0.70 -20.53 1.80
C GLY A 26 1.36 -19.15 1.70
N ALA A 27 0.90 -18.18 2.48
CA ALA A 27 1.72 -17.14 3.06
C ALA A 27 2.41 -17.76 4.29
N ASP A 28 3.23 -18.77 4.01
CA ASP A 28 4.15 -19.37 4.96
C ASP A 28 5.08 -18.27 5.47
N SER A 29 4.79 -17.81 6.69
CA SER A 29 5.71 -17.32 7.72
C SER A 29 6.99 -16.60 7.26
N ALA A 30 6.95 -15.77 6.23
CA ALA A 30 8.03 -14.83 5.98
C ALA A 30 8.01 -13.85 7.17
N PRO A 31 9.07 -13.76 7.98
CA PRO A 31 9.14 -12.77 9.03
C PRO A 31 9.24 -11.41 8.34
N GLY A 32 8.08 -10.80 8.05
CA GLY A 32 7.93 -9.40 7.65
C GLY A 32 8.30 -8.53 8.83
N VAL A 33 9.58 -8.54 9.19
CA VAL A 33 10.10 -7.83 10.35
C VAL A 33 10.72 -6.56 9.81
N ILE A 34 9.93 -5.48 9.84
CA ILE A 34 10.54 -4.16 9.82
C ILE A 34 11.45 -4.09 11.03
N LEU A 35 12.74 -3.98 10.77
CA LEU A 35 13.72 -3.71 11.80
C LEU A 35 14.06 -2.22 11.72
N ILE A 36 13.64 -1.47 12.75
CA ILE A 36 14.36 -0.24 13.10
C ILE A 36 15.73 -0.70 13.58
N HIS A 37 16.69 -0.73 12.66
CA HIS A 37 18.04 -1.23 12.89
C HIS A 37 18.79 -0.34 13.89
N SER A 38 18.60 0.97 13.78
CA SER A 38 19.11 1.93 14.75
C SER A 38 18.35 3.24 14.68
N CYS A 39 18.31 3.97 15.79
CA CYS A 39 17.70 5.28 15.89
C CYS A 39 18.66 6.21 16.63
N THR A 40 18.94 7.37 16.06
CA THR A 40 19.75 8.42 16.69
C THR A 40 19.04 9.75 16.61
N THR A 41 19.15 10.53 17.68
CA THR A 41 18.51 11.85 17.80
C THR A 41 19.56 12.93 17.59
N LEU A 42 19.30 13.84 16.66
CA LEU A 42 20.10 15.04 16.39
C LEU A 42 19.22 16.27 16.62
N GLY A 43 19.24 16.78 17.85
CA GLY A 43 18.34 17.86 18.27
C GLY A 43 16.87 17.44 18.15
N THR A 44 16.10 18.16 17.33
CA THR A 44 14.68 17.84 17.06
C THR A 44 14.48 16.89 15.86
N THR A 45 15.56 16.32 15.32
CA THR A 45 15.53 15.42 14.15
C THR A 45 15.90 14.00 14.56
N LEU A 46 15.08 13.02 14.15
CA LEU A 46 15.40 11.61 14.28
C LEU A 46 16.03 11.09 13.00
N VAL A 47 17.12 10.34 13.13
CA VAL A 47 17.75 9.57 12.06
C VAL A 47 17.51 8.09 12.34
N VAL A 48 16.74 7.45 11.48
CA VAL A 48 16.28 6.07 11.68
C VAL A 48 16.79 5.21 10.54
N HIS A 49 17.52 4.17 10.87
CA HIS A 49 17.97 3.17 9.92
C HIS A 49 16.97 2.04 9.85
N LEU A 50 16.42 1.82 8.66
CA LEU A 50 15.45 0.77 8.39
C LEU A 50 16.13 -0.40 7.69
N ALA A 51 15.74 -1.61 8.07
CA ALA A 51 16.19 -2.85 7.45
C ALA A 51 15.03 -3.85 7.31
N GLY A 52 15.16 -4.75 6.34
CA GLY A 52 14.18 -5.81 6.10
C GLY A 52 13.05 -5.39 5.17
N GLU A 53 11.86 -5.93 5.42
CA GLU A 53 10.68 -5.82 4.56
C GLU A 53 9.61 -4.96 5.22
N ILE A 54 9.03 -4.02 4.48
CA ILE A 54 8.04 -3.05 4.96
C ILE A 54 6.77 -3.10 4.12
N ASP A 55 5.81 -3.90 4.54
CA ASP A 55 4.47 -3.99 3.96
C ASP A 55 3.39 -3.33 4.84
N HIS A 56 2.13 -3.36 4.38
CA HIS A 56 0.98 -2.82 5.12
C HIS A 56 0.87 -3.34 6.57
N PHE A 57 1.12 -4.63 6.79
CA PHE A 57 0.98 -5.29 8.09
C PHE A 57 2.17 -4.98 9.01
N SER A 58 3.37 -5.18 8.49
CA SER A 58 4.64 -4.98 9.18
C SER A 58 4.94 -3.51 9.45
N ALA A 59 4.27 -2.56 8.77
CA ALA A 59 4.38 -1.12 9.03
C ALA A 59 3.76 -0.67 10.37
N ALA A 60 3.06 -1.52 11.11
CA ALA A 60 2.43 -1.15 12.39
C ALA A 60 3.45 -0.65 13.45
N PRO A 61 4.55 -1.37 13.76
CA PRO A 61 5.62 -0.86 14.62
C PRO A 61 6.22 0.47 14.16
N LEU A 62 6.41 0.66 12.85
CA LEU A 62 6.91 1.93 12.31
C LEU A 62 5.93 3.07 12.60
N ARG A 63 4.63 2.87 12.36
CA ARG A 63 3.60 3.88 12.67
C ARG A 63 3.58 4.24 14.17
N ALA A 64 3.65 3.25 15.05
CA ALA A 64 3.69 3.48 16.49
C ALA A 64 4.96 4.24 16.92
N PHE A 65 6.12 3.89 16.34
CA PHE A 65 7.36 4.61 16.56
C PHE A 65 7.27 6.08 16.10
N LEU A 66 6.69 6.33 14.92
CA LEU A 66 6.49 7.70 14.42
C LEU A 66 5.51 8.49 15.29
N ALA A 67 4.43 7.88 15.77
CA ALA A 67 3.52 8.53 16.71
C ALA A 67 4.23 8.91 18.01
N SER A 68 4.96 7.98 18.62
CA SER A 68 5.73 8.25 19.84
C SER A 68 6.80 9.32 19.63
N ALA A 69 7.56 9.24 18.54
CA ALA A 69 8.50 10.28 18.15
C ALA A 69 7.82 11.64 18.02
N ALA A 70 6.57 11.63 17.56
CA ALA A 70 5.80 12.84 17.39
C ALA A 70 5.38 13.49 18.69
N ASP A 71 4.90 12.67 19.62
CA ASP A 71 4.50 13.09 20.96
C ASP A 71 5.70 13.61 21.77
N ASN A 72 6.90 13.05 21.51
CA ASN A 72 8.17 13.51 22.09
C ASN A 72 8.70 14.83 21.48
N GLY A 73 7.98 15.48 20.56
CA GLY A 73 8.33 16.80 20.02
C GLY A 73 9.36 16.81 18.89
N HIS A 74 9.73 15.66 18.32
CA HIS A 74 10.61 15.63 17.16
C HIS A 74 9.90 16.20 15.93
N THR A 75 10.56 17.11 15.19
CA THR A 75 9.97 17.78 14.01
C THR A 75 10.60 17.34 12.70
N GLY A 76 11.79 16.74 12.76
CA GLY A 76 12.50 16.18 11.61
C GLY A 76 12.58 14.67 11.68
N LEU A 77 12.40 14.01 10.54
CA LEU A 77 12.63 12.59 10.36
C LEU A 77 13.48 12.34 9.13
N VAL A 78 14.60 11.65 9.32
CA VAL A 78 15.47 11.13 8.27
C VAL A 78 15.41 9.62 8.34
N LEU A 79 14.89 9.00 7.28
CA LEU A 79 14.88 7.55 7.15
C LEU A 79 15.99 7.12 6.20
N ASP A 80 16.78 6.17 6.66
CA ASP A 80 17.80 5.51 5.88
C ASP A 80 17.29 4.15 5.44
N CYS A 81 17.00 4.02 4.15
CA CYS A 81 16.38 2.83 3.59
C CYS A 81 17.37 1.91 2.88
N SER A 82 18.67 2.01 3.19
CA SER A 82 19.72 1.29 2.47
C SER A 82 19.62 -0.23 2.59
N ARG A 83 19.06 -0.71 3.70
CA ARG A 83 18.91 -2.14 4.00
C ARG A 83 17.47 -2.64 3.85
N VAL A 84 16.59 -1.85 3.25
CA VAL A 84 15.21 -2.24 2.96
C VAL A 84 15.19 -3.11 1.71
N THR A 85 14.77 -4.36 1.84
CA THR A 85 14.72 -5.35 0.76
C THR A 85 13.39 -5.33 0.01
N PHE A 86 12.30 -4.97 0.68
CA PHE A 86 10.95 -4.89 0.11
C PHE A 86 10.14 -3.75 0.74
N CYS A 87 9.28 -3.11 -0.06
CA CYS A 87 8.30 -2.15 0.44
C CYS A 87 7.08 -1.98 -0.48
N ASP A 88 5.90 -1.70 0.08
CA ASP A 88 4.63 -1.50 -0.65
C ASP A 88 3.97 -0.14 -0.38
N SER A 89 2.71 0.05 -0.83
CA SER A 89 1.95 1.27 -0.58
C SER A 89 1.65 1.52 0.91
N GLY A 90 1.62 0.48 1.74
CA GLY A 90 1.50 0.58 3.19
C GLY A 90 2.67 1.31 3.83
N PHE A 91 3.89 1.13 3.28
CA PHE A 91 5.05 1.95 3.64
C PHE A 91 4.77 3.44 3.40
N LEU A 92 4.35 3.79 2.18
CA LEU A 92 4.07 5.18 1.80
C LEU A 92 2.99 5.80 2.67
N ALA A 93 1.92 5.06 2.97
CA ALA A 93 0.86 5.52 3.85
C ALA A 93 1.37 5.82 5.27
N ALA A 94 2.25 4.97 5.82
CA ALA A 94 2.87 5.21 7.12
C ALA A 94 3.74 6.48 7.12
N LEU A 95 4.47 6.73 6.02
CA LEU A 95 5.31 7.91 5.87
C LEU A 95 4.54 9.20 5.66
N ASP A 96 3.48 9.15 4.85
CA ASP A 96 2.70 10.34 4.48
C ASP A 96 1.96 10.95 5.67
N TRP A 97 1.70 10.16 6.71
CA TRP A 97 1.17 10.68 7.97
C TRP A 97 2.07 11.76 8.60
N TRP A 98 3.39 11.63 8.52
CA TRP A 98 4.32 12.53 9.21
C TRP A 98 4.32 13.96 8.62
N PRO A 99 4.49 14.18 7.30
CA PRO A 99 4.39 15.51 6.70
C PRO A 99 3.02 16.17 6.85
N ARG A 100 1.93 15.40 6.87
CA ARG A 100 0.57 15.93 7.08
C ARG A 100 0.41 16.63 8.45
N GLN A 101 1.26 16.32 9.43
CA GLN A 101 1.32 17.01 10.72
C GLN A 101 2.22 18.26 10.71
N GLY A 102 2.61 18.77 9.53
CA GLY A 102 3.50 19.93 9.40
C GLY A 102 4.98 19.65 9.68
N ARG A 103 5.39 18.37 9.61
CA ARG A 103 6.74 17.92 9.99
C ARG A 103 7.58 17.59 8.76
N ARG A 104 8.90 17.57 8.93
CA ARG A 104 9.83 17.33 7.81
C ARG A 104 10.20 15.85 7.73
N LEU A 105 10.05 15.27 6.54
CA LEU A 105 10.46 13.90 6.21
C LEU A 105 11.54 13.92 5.12
N ARG A 106 12.61 13.14 5.30
CA ARG A 106 13.64 12.90 4.28
C ARG A 106 13.96 11.42 4.17
N LEU A 107 13.93 10.90 2.94
CA LEU A 107 14.39 9.55 2.63
C LEU A 107 15.80 9.60 2.05
N THR A 108 16.74 8.93 2.69
CA THR A 108 18.16 8.84 2.33
C THR A 108 18.57 7.41 2.00
N ARG A 109 19.67 7.25 1.23
CA ARG A 109 20.24 5.97 0.78
C ARG A 109 19.15 4.94 0.39
N ARG A 110 18.28 5.33 -0.54
CA ARG A 110 17.11 4.54 -0.93
C ARG A 110 17.56 3.24 -1.59
N SER A 111 17.01 2.10 -1.17
CA SER A 111 17.24 0.83 -1.86
C SER A 111 16.49 0.79 -3.20
N ARG A 112 16.83 -0.18 -4.06
CA ARG A 112 16.13 -0.39 -5.34
C ARG A 112 14.63 -0.62 -5.16
N ALA A 113 14.21 -1.27 -4.08
CA ALA A 113 12.80 -1.49 -3.77
C ALA A 113 12.07 -0.17 -3.53
N VAL A 114 12.65 0.69 -2.67
CA VAL A 114 12.10 2.02 -2.36
C VAL A 114 12.10 2.93 -3.59
N GLU A 115 13.16 2.92 -4.39
CA GLU A 115 13.20 3.71 -5.64
C GLU A 115 12.17 3.26 -6.67
N ARG A 116 11.90 1.95 -6.78
CA ARG A 116 10.84 1.43 -7.65
C ARG A 116 9.47 1.89 -7.17
N LEU A 117 9.18 1.71 -5.89
CA LEU A 117 7.92 2.12 -5.29
C LEU A 117 7.66 3.62 -5.46
N LEU A 118 8.65 4.48 -5.18
CA LEU A 118 8.52 5.93 -5.35
C LEU A 118 8.27 6.32 -6.81
N ARG A 119 8.93 5.66 -7.77
CA ARG A 119 8.67 5.88 -9.20
C ARG A 119 7.27 5.47 -9.60
N THR A 120 6.79 4.32 -9.13
CA THR A 120 5.42 3.86 -9.39
C THR A 120 4.39 4.81 -8.77
N ALA A 121 4.60 5.25 -7.54
CA ALA A 121 3.72 6.21 -6.87
C ALA A 121 3.71 7.58 -7.58
N ALA A 122 4.87 8.07 -8.01
CA ALA A 122 4.96 9.32 -8.77
C ALA A 122 4.25 9.22 -10.13
N ALA A 123 4.38 8.09 -10.84
CA ALA A 123 3.66 7.86 -12.09
C ALA A 123 2.15 7.82 -11.89
N ALA A 124 1.68 7.25 -10.76
CA ALA A 124 0.26 7.22 -10.41
C ALA A 124 -0.28 8.59 -9.96
N ALA A 125 0.57 9.47 -9.44
CA ALA A 125 0.20 10.81 -9.00
C ALA A 125 0.12 11.84 -10.14
N LEU A 126 0.63 11.50 -11.34
CA LEU A 126 0.53 12.38 -12.50
C LEU A 126 -0.94 12.48 -12.96
N PRO A 127 -1.44 13.69 -13.26
CA PRO A 127 -2.75 13.86 -13.86
C PRO A 127 -2.82 13.05 -15.16
N ALA A 128 -3.95 12.36 -15.38
CA ALA A 128 -4.19 11.72 -16.66
C ALA A 128 -4.06 12.77 -17.77
N PRO A 129 -3.41 12.44 -18.91
CA PRO A 129 -3.35 13.36 -20.04
C PRO A 129 -4.78 13.73 -20.42
N ALA A 130 -5.06 15.03 -20.47
CA ALA A 130 -6.38 15.52 -20.87
C ALA A 130 -6.74 14.89 -22.22
N PRO A 131 -7.98 14.41 -22.41
CA PRO A 131 -8.39 13.92 -23.72
C PRO A 131 -8.14 15.02 -24.74
N GLY A 132 -7.29 14.73 -25.74
CA GLY A 132 -7.00 15.67 -26.81
C GLY A 132 -8.29 16.04 -27.55
N PRO A 133 -8.36 17.25 -28.16
CA PRO A 133 -9.53 17.62 -28.93
C PRO A 133 -9.79 16.58 -30.02
N PRO A 134 -11.07 16.27 -30.33
CA PRO A 134 -11.39 15.31 -31.37
C PRO A 134 -10.68 15.72 -32.66
N ALA A 135 -10.00 14.76 -33.29
CA ALA A 135 -9.34 14.98 -34.56
C ALA A 135 -10.35 15.61 -35.53
N ARG A 136 -10.11 16.86 -35.94
CA ARG A 136 -10.94 17.50 -36.98
C ARG A 136 -10.81 16.63 -38.22
N CYS A 137 -11.90 15.96 -38.62
CA CYS A 137 -11.99 15.33 -39.92
C CYS A 137 -11.61 16.38 -40.97
N ARG A 138 -10.42 16.24 -41.55
CA ARG A 138 -10.05 17.01 -42.73
C ARG A 138 -11.04 16.60 -43.83
N PRO A 139 -11.79 17.54 -44.42
CA PRO A 139 -12.63 17.21 -45.56
C PRO A 139 -11.74 16.67 -46.68
N THR A 140 -12.06 15.49 -47.19
CA THR A 140 -11.46 14.92 -48.40
C THR A 140 -11.65 15.91 -49.57
N PRO A 141 -10.59 16.22 -50.35
CA PRO A 141 -10.75 17.09 -51.51
C PRO A 141 -11.67 16.42 -52.54
N PRO A 142 -12.49 17.20 -53.27
CA PRO A 142 -13.37 16.64 -54.30
C PRO A 142 -12.53 16.00 -55.41
N ARG A 143 -12.87 14.76 -55.78
CA ARG A 143 -12.32 14.12 -56.96
C ARG A 143 -12.84 14.86 -58.20
N LEU A 144 -11.95 15.53 -58.92
CA LEU A 144 -12.24 15.96 -60.29
C LEU A 144 -12.55 14.69 -61.12
N GLY A 145 -13.79 14.58 -61.59
CA GLY A 145 -14.17 13.59 -62.59
C GLY A 145 -13.56 13.94 -63.96
N PRO A 146 -13.36 12.95 -64.84
CA PRO A 146 -12.83 13.20 -66.18
C PRO A 146 -13.88 13.91 -67.04
N THR A 147 -13.48 15.01 -67.64
CA THR A 147 -14.23 15.71 -68.70
C THR A 147 -14.35 14.77 -69.90
N GLY A 148 -15.59 14.48 -70.30
CA GLY A 148 -15.93 13.70 -71.50
C GLY A 148 -17.18 14.29 -72.13
#